data_AF-A0A136HDX2-F1
#
_entry.id   AF-A0A136HDX2-F1
#
_cell.length_a   1.000
_cell.length_b   1.000
_cell.length_c   1.000
_cell.angle_alpha   90.00
_cell.angle_beta   90.00
_cell.angle_gamma   90.00
#
_symmetry.space_group_name_H-M   'P 1'
#
loop_
_entity.id
_entity.type
_entity.pdbx_description
1 polymer ?
#
loop_
_entity_poly.entity_id
_entity_poly.type
_entity_poly.pdbx_seq_one_letter_code
_entity_poly.pdbx_strand_id
1 'polypeptide(L)'
;MPSELKKLERRRKAQKHLDEISGREEHVLVVHYSCESFYDRPEGQTPRVTSIAARNYSSGQTASFSIHKIAELKGVAFADIDSEYDKLEKEMLKEFFEFMEKHKSYDWVHWNMRDINYGFPALEHRYRVLKGKPVELDESRKFDLSRALVAIFGNGYIGHPRLIKLMEKNHITALDLLDGPGEAAAFENKEFVKLHQSTLRKVDVLANILGRVIDDSIDTNATWRDKHGIHPKIILEYIAKHWVLTLLASIIGIGSGIYSIFF
;
A
#
# COMPACT_ATOMS: atom_id res chain seq x y z
N MET A 1 -23.61 5.54 13.13
CA MET A 1 -22.55 6.31 12.42
C MET A 1 -21.19 5.88 12.95
N PRO A 2 -20.15 5.76 12.11
CA PRO A 2 -18.79 5.50 12.60
C PRO A 2 -18.33 6.67 13.49
N SER A 3 -17.72 6.37 14.64
CA SER A 3 -17.22 7.37 15.59
C SER A 3 -16.16 8.26 14.93
N GLU A 4 -16.36 9.58 15.00
CA GLU A 4 -15.39 10.57 14.51
C GLU A 4 -14.12 10.57 15.36
N LEU A 5 -14.24 10.26 16.66
CA LEU A 5 -13.09 10.07 17.54
C LEU A 5 -12.18 8.92 17.07
N LYS A 6 -12.76 7.77 16.68
CA LYS A 6 -11.98 6.64 16.14
C LYS A 6 -11.29 6.97 14.81
N LYS A 7 -11.88 7.84 13.98
CA LYS A 7 -11.24 8.32 12.75
C LYS A 7 -10.03 9.20 13.08
N LEU A 8 -10.16 10.10 14.05
CA LEU A 8 -9.06 10.93 14.53
C LEU A 8 -7.90 10.10 15.12
N GLU A 9 -8.21 9.06 15.90
CA GLU A 9 -7.19 8.13 16.42
C GLU A 9 -6.44 7.41 15.28
N ARG A 10 -7.16 6.88 14.29
CA ARG A 10 -6.55 6.22 13.11
C ARG A 10 -5.66 7.17 12.33
N ARG A 11 -6.11 8.41 12.14
CA ARG A 11 -5.33 9.46 11.50
C ARG A 11 -4.02 9.72 12.24
N ARG A 12 -4.08 9.98 13.55
CA ARG A 12 -2.90 10.24 14.38
C ARG A 12 -1.91 9.07 14.33
N LYS A 13 -2.43 7.84 14.35
CA LYS A 13 -1.60 6.64 14.21
C LYS A 13 -0.91 6.56 12.85
N ALA A 14 -1.61 6.89 11.77
CA ALA A 14 -1.03 6.90 10.42
C ALA A 14 0.05 8.00 10.26
N GLN A 15 -0.22 9.21 10.78
CA GLN A 15 0.76 10.30 10.78
C GLN A 15 2.01 9.94 11.59
N LYS A 16 1.84 9.41 12.81
CA LYS A 16 2.98 8.96 13.63
C LYS A 16 3.86 7.93 12.91
N HIS A 17 3.27 6.97 12.21
CA HIS A 17 4.04 5.98 11.47
C HIS A 17 4.75 6.61 10.25
N LEU A 18 4.15 7.58 9.58
CA LEU A 18 4.84 8.35 8.53
C LEU A 18 6.04 9.12 9.09
N ASP A 19 5.90 9.74 10.27
CA ASP A 19 7.01 10.44 10.93
C ASP A 19 8.15 9.46 11.28
N GLU A 20 7.83 8.25 11.72
CA GLU A 20 8.81 7.18 12.01
C GLU A 20 9.54 6.70 10.74
N ILE A 21 8.83 6.63 9.60
CA ILE A 21 9.39 6.28 8.28
C ILE A 21 10.29 7.41 7.76
N SER A 22 9.83 8.66 7.86
CA SER A 22 10.60 9.85 7.44
C SER A 22 11.87 10.03 8.28
N GLY A 23 11.87 9.61 9.54
CA GLY A 23 13.06 9.65 10.38
C GLY A 23 14.15 8.63 10.03
N ARG A 24 13.91 7.69 9.10
CA ARG A 24 14.81 6.57 8.77
C ARG A 24 14.77 6.20 7.28
N GLU A 25 14.76 7.18 6.40
CA GLU A 25 14.52 7.00 4.96
C GLU A 25 15.46 5.98 4.28
N GLU A 26 16.70 5.88 4.74
CA GLU A 26 17.67 4.90 4.22
C GLU A 26 17.31 3.45 4.56
N HIS A 27 16.45 3.24 5.55
CA HIS A 27 15.92 1.95 5.99
C HIS A 27 14.48 1.69 5.51
N VAL A 28 14.05 2.36 4.44
CA VAL A 28 12.70 2.23 3.87
C VAL A 28 12.78 1.62 2.47
N LEU A 29 11.99 0.56 2.24
CA LEU A 29 11.85 -0.10 0.94
C LEU A 29 10.42 0.04 0.42
N VAL A 30 10.28 0.60 -0.78
CA VAL A 30 9.01 0.65 -1.51
C VAL A 30 8.91 -0.57 -2.42
N VAL A 31 7.89 -1.41 -2.23
CA VAL A 31 7.74 -2.69 -2.93
C VAL A 31 6.44 -2.78 -3.71
N HIS A 32 6.52 -3.40 -4.89
CA HIS A 32 5.37 -3.81 -5.68
C HIS A 32 5.73 -5.01 -6.56
N TYR A 33 4.72 -5.77 -7.00
CA TYR A 33 4.90 -6.85 -7.96
C TYR A 33 3.84 -6.83 -9.06
N SER A 34 4.12 -7.57 -10.12
CA SER A 34 3.21 -7.87 -11.22
C SER A 34 3.00 -9.38 -11.28
N CYS A 35 1.80 -9.80 -11.68
CA CYS A 35 1.42 -11.21 -11.79
C CYS A 35 0.41 -11.39 -12.92
N GLU A 36 0.11 -12.65 -13.22
CA GLU A 36 -1.05 -13.02 -14.02
C GLU A 36 -2.35 -12.41 -13.47
N SER A 37 -3.39 -12.31 -14.32
CA SER A 37 -4.73 -11.90 -13.89
C SER A 37 -5.19 -12.75 -12.70
N PHE A 38 -5.72 -12.07 -11.68
CA PHE A 38 -6.34 -12.70 -10.52
C PHE A 38 -7.88 -12.77 -10.62
N TYR A 39 -8.49 -12.14 -11.63
CA TYR A 39 -9.94 -12.17 -11.84
C TYR A 39 -10.39 -13.36 -12.71
N ASP A 40 -9.60 -13.75 -13.71
CA ASP A 40 -9.94 -14.82 -14.67
C ASP A 40 -9.38 -16.17 -14.24
N ARG A 41 -9.81 -16.65 -13.06
CA ARG A 41 -9.33 -17.93 -12.48
C ARG A 41 -10.45 -18.80 -11.93
N PRO A 42 -11.14 -19.57 -12.78
CA PRO A 42 -12.19 -20.49 -12.33
C PRO A 42 -11.67 -21.57 -11.38
N GLU A 43 -10.38 -21.93 -11.46
CA GLU A 43 -9.75 -22.95 -10.62
C GLU A 43 -9.22 -22.44 -9.27
N GLY A 44 -9.21 -21.11 -9.05
CA GLY A 44 -8.76 -20.51 -7.78
C GLY A 44 -7.26 -20.63 -7.48
N GLN A 45 -6.42 -21.00 -8.47
CA GLN A 45 -4.97 -21.11 -8.28
C GLN A 45 -4.33 -19.74 -8.03
N THR A 46 -3.29 -19.69 -7.19
CA THR A 46 -2.55 -18.45 -6.91
C THR A 46 -1.87 -17.94 -8.20
N PRO A 47 -2.02 -16.65 -8.58
CA PRO A 47 -1.39 -16.08 -9.76
C PRO A 47 0.11 -16.30 -9.85
N ARG A 48 0.61 -16.64 -11.04
CA ARG A 48 2.05 -16.64 -11.28
C ARG A 48 2.57 -15.22 -11.23
N VAL A 49 3.67 -15.06 -10.51
CA VAL A 49 4.39 -13.80 -10.37
C VAL A 49 5.31 -13.64 -11.56
N THR A 50 5.33 -12.45 -12.15
CA THR A 50 6.11 -12.16 -13.36
C THR A 50 7.33 -11.30 -13.04
N SER A 51 7.17 -10.39 -12.08
CA SER A 51 8.19 -9.44 -11.69
C SER A 51 7.89 -8.86 -10.31
N ILE A 52 8.93 -8.61 -9.52
CA ILE A 52 8.90 -7.95 -8.22
C ILE A 52 9.97 -6.86 -8.23
N ALA A 53 9.65 -5.67 -7.72
CA ALA A 53 10.61 -4.60 -7.52
C ALA A 53 10.58 -4.12 -6.06
N ALA A 54 11.76 -3.83 -5.51
CA ALA A 54 11.94 -3.20 -4.22
C ALA A 54 12.93 -2.04 -4.38
N ARG A 55 12.46 -0.82 -4.12
CA ARG A 55 13.24 0.41 -4.25
C ARG A 55 13.55 0.98 -2.88
N ASN A 56 14.83 1.22 -2.60
CA ASN A 56 15.22 1.98 -1.42
C ASN A 56 14.75 3.43 -1.58
N TYR A 57 14.02 3.93 -0.59
CA TYR A 57 13.36 5.24 -0.68
C TYR A 57 14.38 6.38 -0.78
N SER A 58 15.38 6.41 0.10
CA SER A 58 16.40 7.46 0.14
C SER A 58 17.35 7.44 -1.08
N SER A 59 17.95 6.29 -1.38
CA SER A 59 18.98 6.20 -2.44
C SER A 59 18.41 6.04 -3.85
N GLY A 60 17.13 5.67 -3.99
CA GLY A 60 16.51 5.33 -5.28
C GLY A 60 17.04 4.04 -5.93
N GLN A 61 17.97 3.33 -5.30
CA GLN A 61 18.45 2.05 -5.80
C GLN A 61 17.31 1.03 -5.82
N THR A 62 17.17 0.31 -6.93
CA THR A 62 16.06 -0.63 -7.13
C THR A 62 16.60 -2.03 -7.35
N ALA A 63 16.25 -2.94 -6.44
CA ALA A 63 16.40 -4.36 -6.66
C ALA A 63 15.18 -4.87 -7.44
N SER A 64 15.42 -5.68 -8.48
CA SER A 64 14.37 -6.16 -9.36
C SER A 64 14.56 -7.63 -9.70
N PHE A 65 13.48 -8.39 -9.55
CA PHE A 65 13.41 -9.84 -9.71
C PHE A 65 12.36 -10.11 -10.78
N SER A 66 12.73 -10.72 -11.90
CA SER A 66 11.79 -10.96 -13.00
C SER A 66 12.10 -12.24 -13.75
N ILE A 67 11.06 -12.85 -14.32
CA ILE A 67 11.17 -14.12 -15.04
C ILE A 67 12.19 -14.04 -16.17
N HIS A 68 12.19 -12.97 -16.97
CA HIS A 68 13.12 -12.84 -18.09
C HIS A 68 14.59 -12.73 -17.64
N LYS A 69 14.88 -12.05 -16.51
CA LYS A 69 16.24 -11.96 -15.95
C LYS A 69 16.71 -13.31 -15.44
N ILE A 70 15.85 -14.06 -14.76
CA ILE A 70 16.19 -15.41 -14.30
C ILE A 70 16.38 -16.35 -15.49
N ALA A 71 15.54 -16.26 -16.53
CA ALA A 71 15.67 -17.04 -17.75
C ALA A 71 17.04 -16.81 -18.41
N GLU A 72 17.44 -15.54 -18.55
CA GLU A 72 18.76 -15.16 -19.06
C GLU A 72 19.90 -15.74 -18.21
N LEU A 73 19.85 -15.58 -16.88
CA LEU A 73 20.85 -16.12 -15.96
C LEU A 73 20.96 -17.65 -16.00
N LYS A 74 19.86 -18.36 -16.28
CA LYS A 74 19.82 -19.81 -16.40
C LYS A 74 20.06 -20.32 -17.82
N GLY A 75 20.24 -19.44 -18.80
CA GLY A 75 20.43 -19.79 -20.21
C GLY A 75 19.18 -20.39 -20.86
N VAL A 76 17.99 -20.07 -20.37
CA VAL A 76 16.71 -20.51 -20.95
C VAL A 76 16.31 -19.56 -22.07
N ALA A 77 16.08 -20.09 -23.27
CA ALA A 77 15.66 -19.29 -24.40
C ALA A 77 14.25 -18.72 -24.18
N PHE A 78 13.96 -17.55 -24.74
CA PHE A 78 12.69 -16.86 -24.54
C PHE A 78 11.46 -17.72 -24.90
N ALA A 79 11.58 -18.53 -25.96
CA ALA A 79 10.51 -19.42 -26.40
C ALA A 79 10.18 -20.54 -25.39
N ASP A 80 11.15 -20.89 -24.53
CA ASP A 80 11.06 -21.98 -23.56
C ASP A 80 10.68 -21.49 -22.15
N ILE A 81 10.47 -20.17 -21.96
CA ILE A 81 10.12 -19.62 -20.65
C ILE A 81 8.83 -20.23 -20.11
N ASP A 82 7.81 -20.45 -20.95
CA ASP A 82 6.53 -20.99 -20.51
C ASP A 82 6.62 -22.44 -20.04
N SER A 83 7.44 -23.26 -20.70
CA SER A 83 7.61 -24.67 -20.34
C SER A 83 8.45 -24.83 -19.07
N GLU A 84 9.34 -23.88 -18.77
CA GLU A 84 10.14 -23.83 -17.55
C GLU A 84 9.63 -22.84 -16.49
N TYR A 85 8.42 -22.28 -16.67
CA TYR A 85 7.98 -21.10 -15.91
C TYR A 85 8.06 -21.31 -14.39
N ASP A 86 7.49 -22.41 -13.89
CA ASP A 86 7.44 -22.69 -12.44
C ASP A 86 8.85 -22.84 -11.83
N LYS A 87 9.83 -23.32 -12.61
CA LYS A 87 11.24 -23.41 -12.19
C LYS A 87 11.90 -22.02 -12.14
N LEU A 88 11.65 -21.20 -13.15
CA LEU A 88 12.15 -19.82 -13.22
C LEU A 88 11.55 -18.95 -12.11
N GLU A 89 10.24 -19.05 -11.92
CA GLU A 89 9.50 -18.32 -10.88
C GLU A 89 9.96 -18.72 -9.48
N LYS A 90 10.23 -20.01 -9.25
CA LYS A 90 10.76 -20.48 -7.97
C LYS A 90 12.09 -19.81 -7.63
N GLU A 91 12.99 -19.73 -8.61
CA GLU A 91 14.29 -19.09 -8.42
C GLU A 91 14.16 -17.57 -8.23
N MET A 92 13.30 -16.92 -9.02
CA MET A 92 12.99 -15.49 -8.85
C MET A 92 12.47 -15.19 -7.45
N LEU A 93 11.51 -15.98 -6.96
CA LEU A 93 10.95 -15.83 -5.62
C LEU A 93 12.01 -16.11 -4.54
N LYS A 94 12.87 -17.12 -4.74
CA LYS A 94 14.00 -17.38 -3.85
C LYS A 94 14.90 -16.15 -3.70
N GLU A 95 15.33 -15.54 -4.80
CA GLU A 95 16.14 -14.31 -4.76
C GLU A 95 15.43 -13.16 -4.04
N PHE A 96 14.12 -13.00 -4.28
CA PHE A 96 13.32 -12.00 -3.58
C PHE A 96 13.25 -12.26 -2.07
N PHE A 97 12.97 -13.49 -1.64
CA PHE A 97 12.88 -13.83 -0.21
C PHE A 97 14.25 -13.75 0.49
N GLU A 98 15.35 -14.06 -0.20
CA GLU A 98 16.71 -13.84 0.31
C GLU A 98 17.02 -12.35 0.46
N PHE A 99 16.61 -11.51 -0.50
CA PHE A 99 16.70 -10.07 -0.38
C PHE A 99 15.86 -9.54 0.79
N MET A 100 14.65 -10.07 0.97
CA MET A 100 13.74 -9.67 2.05
C MET A 100 14.28 -10.04 3.43
N GLU A 101 14.90 -11.22 3.59
CA GLU A 101 15.53 -11.60 4.86
C GLU A 101 16.68 -10.65 5.24
N LYS A 102 17.51 -10.25 4.27
CA LYS A 102 18.61 -9.29 4.49
C LYS A 102 18.11 -7.91 4.94
N HIS A 103 16.89 -7.54 4.56
CA HIS A 103 16.26 -6.24 4.86
C HIS A 103 15.04 -6.38 5.79
N LYS A 104 15.01 -7.42 6.62
CA LYS A 104 13.88 -7.71 7.51
C LYS A 104 13.62 -6.63 8.57
N SER A 105 14.67 -5.86 8.92
CA SER A 105 14.60 -4.74 9.86
C SER A 105 14.11 -3.43 9.24
N TYR A 106 13.96 -3.38 7.91
CA TYR A 106 13.55 -2.20 7.15
C TYR A 106 12.02 -2.06 7.21
N ASP A 107 11.52 -0.87 6.96
CA ASP A 107 10.09 -0.61 6.81
C ASP A 107 9.71 -0.77 5.32
N TRP A 108 8.73 -1.63 5.06
CA TRP A 108 8.29 -2.03 3.73
C TRP A 108 7.00 -1.32 3.35
N VAL A 109 7.14 -0.25 2.57
CA VAL A 109 6.03 0.55 2.04
C VAL A 109 5.45 -0.15 0.81
N HIS A 110 4.15 -0.36 0.83
CA HIS A 110 3.44 -1.06 -0.24
C HIS A 110 2.08 -0.44 -0.53
N TRP A 111 1.46 -0.88 -1.63
CA TRP A 111 0.12 -0.44 -2.03
C TRP A 111 -0.85 -1.62 -2.10
N ASN A 112 -1.75 -1.73 -1.12
CA ASN A 112 -2.79 -2.78 -1.06
C ASN A 112 -2.29 -4.25 -1.10
N MET A 113 -0.99 -4.53 -0.93
CA MET A 113 -0.41 -5.88 -0.80
C MET A 113 -0.71 -6.54 0.57
N ARG A 114 -1.95 -6.93 0.83
CA ARG A 114 -2.42 -7.27 2.19
C ARG A 114 -2.81 -8.72 2.44
N ASP A 115 -3.17 -9.47 1.41
CA ASP A 115 -3.88 -10.74 1.61
C ASP A 115 -3.45 -11.82 0.62
N ILE A 116 -4.11 -12.97 0.71
CA ILE A 116 -3.83 -14.16 -0.09
C ILE A 116 -4.19 -13.99 -1.57
N ASN A 117 -5.09 -13.06 -1.89
CA ASN A 117 -5.43 -12.76 -3.28
C ASN A 117 -4.37 -11.86 -3.90
N TYR A 118 -3.86 -10.89 -3.13
CA TYR A 118 -2.82 -9.99 -3.58
C TYR A 118 -2.00 -9.43 -2.41
N GLY A 119 -0.68 -9.70 -2.41
CA GLY A 119 0.25 -9.14 -1.43
C GLY A 119 1.33 -10.10 -0.97
N PHE A 120 1.95 -9.77 0.17
CA PHE A 120 2.95 -10.64 0.80
C PHE A 120 2.42 -12.07 1.04
N PRO A 121 1.21 -12.27 1.60
CA PRO A 121 0.69 -13.64 1.81
C PRO A 121 0.52 -14.42 0.50
N ALA A 122 0.14 -13.74 -0.60
CA ALA A 122 0.05 -14.35 -1.93
C ALA A 122 1.43 -14.81 -2.45
N LEU A 123 2.46 -13.97 -2.32
CA LEU A 123 3.84 -14.32 -2.70
C LEU A 123 4.37 -15.49 -1.87
N GLU A 124 4.13 -15.46 -0.56
CA GLU A 124 4.54 -16.52 0.36
C GLU A 124 3.85 -17.84 -0.01
N HIS A 125 2.53 -17.81 -0.27
CA HIS A 125 1.79 -19.00 -0.70
C HIS A 125 2.29 -19.53 -2.04
N ARG A 126 2.50 -18.66 -3.04
CA ARG A 126 3.02 -19.07 -4.36
C ARG A 126 4.37 -19.75 -4.21
N TYR A 127 5.27 -19.21 -3.38
CA TYR A 127 6.56 -19.83 -3.15
C TYR A 127 6.45 -21.19 -2.44
N ARG A 128 5.53 -21.34 -1.47
CA ARG A 128 5.23 -22.65 -0.84
C ARG A 128 4.70 -23.67 -1.86
N VAL A 129 3.82 -23.25 -2.79
CA VAL A 129 3.32 -24.12 -3.88
C VAL A 129 4.48 -24.66 -4.72
N LEU A 130 5.46 -23.81 -5.04
CA LEU A 130 6.69 -24.16 -5.75
C LEU A 130 7.73 -24.89 -4.88
N LYS A 131 7.33 -25.36 -3.69
CA LYS A 131 8.18 -26.08 -2.71
C LYS A 131 9.36 -25.23 -2.19
N GLY A 132 9.20 -23.91 -2.17
CA GLY A 132 10.07 -22.97 -1.49
C GLY A 132 9.70 -22.78 -0.02
N LYS A 133 10.55 -22.06 0.72
CA LYS A 133 10.32 -21.67 2.11
C LYS A 133 10.34 -20.15 2.21
N PRO A 134 9.17 -19.49 2.30
CA PRO A 134 9.12 -18.05 2.35
C PRO A 134 9.68 -17.52 3.67
N VAL A 135 10.15 -16.29 3.61
CA VAL A 135 10.44 -15.47 4.77
C VAL A 135 9.18 -14.67 5.07
N GLU A 136 8.85 -14.52 6.34
CA GLU A 136 7.71 -13.71 6.78
C GLU A 136 8.24 -12.42 7.41
N LEU A 137 7.65 -11.30 6.99
CA LEU A 137 7.86 -9.98 7.60
C LEU A 137 6.83 -9.77 8.72
N ASP A 138 7.30 -9.23 9.83
CA ASP A 138 6.43 -8.77 10.91
C ASP A 138 5.45 -7.71 10.39
N GLU A 139 4.20 -7.73 10.85
CA GLU A 139 3.18 -6.76 10.42
C GLU A 139 3.57 -5.32 10.74
N SER A 140 4.32 -5.09 11.83
CA SER A 140 4.83 -3.76 12.19
C SER A 140 5.80 -3.18 11.17
N ARG A 141 6.42 -4.02 10.34
CA ARG A 141 7.32 -3.61 9.25
C ARG A 141 6.61 -3.35 7.94
N LYS A 142 5.31 -3.65 7.83
CA LYS A 142 4.53 -3.46 6.61
C LYS A 142 3.72 -2.17 6.70
N PHE A 143 3.99 -1.24 5.79
CA PHE A 143 3.28 0.03 5.72
C PHE A 143 2.42 0.13 4.46
N ASP A 144 1.10 0.01 4.62
CA ASP A 144 0.13 0.16 3.52
C ASP A 144 -0.18 1.65 3.26
N LEU A 145 0.50 2.22 2.27
CA LEU A 145 0.37 3.63 1.90
C LEU A 145 -1.07 3.99 1.48
N SER A 146 -1.76 3.08 0.79
CA SER A 146 -3.17 3.29 0.38
C SER A 146 -4.09 3.47 1.59
N ARG A 147 -3.89 2.68 2.66
CA ARG A 147 -4.66 2.82 3.90
C ARG A 147 -4.25 4.04 4.72
N ALA A 148 -2.97 4.39 4.72
CA ALA A 148 -2.49 5.60 5.38
C ALA A 148 -3.16 6.85 4.78
N LEU A 149 -3.19 6.96 3.45
CA LEU A 149 -3.86 8.05 2.75
C LEU A 149 -5.35 8.16 3.11
N VAL A 150 -6.06 7.04 3.22
CA VAL A 150 -7.46 7.02 3.69
C VAL A 150 -7.60 7.50 5.12
N ALA A 151 -6.71 7.08 6.00
CA ALA A 151 -6.75 7.47 7.41
C ALA A 151 -6.48 8.98 7.57
N ILE A 152 -5.61 9.54 6.73
CA ILE A 152 -5.20 10.94 6.79
C ILE A 152 -6.22 11.85 6.10
N PHE A 153 -6.61 11.52 4.87
CA PHE A 153 -7.40 12.39 4.01
C PHE A 153 -8.89 11.98 3.89
N GLY A 154 -9.28 10.86 4.52
CA GLY A 154 -10.64 10.33 4.44
C GLY A 154 -10.89 9.52 3.16
N ASN A 155 -12.03 8.84 3.08
CA ASN A 155 -12.36 7.97 1.93
C ASN A 155 -12.49 8.72 0.59
N GLY A 156 -12.90 9.99 0.63
CA GLY A 156 -13.15 10.82 -0.55
C GLY A 156 -11.92 11.55 -1.08
N TYR A 157 -10.72 11.25 -0.57
CA TYR A 157 -9.50 11.99 -0.95
C TYR A 157 -9.16 11.84 -2.43
N ILE A 158 -9.57 10.76 -3.08
CA ILE A 158 -9.41 10.56 -4.52
C ILE A 158 -10.40 9.51 -5.03
N GLY A 159 -10.76 9.58 -6.31
CA GLY A 159 -11.63 8.59 -6.97
C GLY A 159 -10.94 7.25 -7.24
N HIS A 160 -11.71 6.25 -7.68
CA HIS A 160 -11.17 4.96 -8.13
C HIS A 160 -10.92 4.95 -9.65
N PRO A 161 -9.89 4.24 -10.15
CA PRO A 161 -8.78 3.59 -9.44
C PRO A 161 -7.82 4.61 -8.79
N ARG A 162 -7.53 4.42 -7.49
CA ARG A 162 -6.91 5.47 -6.67
C ARG A 162 -5.50 5.85 -7.08
N LEU A 163 -4.66 4.87 -7.42
CA LEU A 163 -3.27 5.13 -7.79
C LEU A 163 -3.21 6.00 -9.05
N ILE A 164 -3.93 5.59 -10.11
CA ILE A 164 -3.98 6.31 -11.39
C ILE A 164 -4.55 7.72 -11.22
N LYS A 165 -5.67 7.87 -10.50
CA LYS A 165 -6.28 9.18 -10.25
C LYS A 165 -5.37 10.10 -9.41
N LEU A 166 -4.61 9.53 -8.49
CA LEU A 166 -3.64 10.29 -7.69
C LEU A 166 -2.46 10.75 -8.55
N MET A 167 -1.98 9.90 -9.45
CA MET A 167 -0.95 10.27 -10.43
C MET A 167 -1.40 11.39 -11.35
N GLU A 168 -2.58 11.27 -11.95
CA GLU A 168 -3.18 12.30 -12.82
C GLU A 168 -3.25 13.65 -12.08
N LYS A 169 -3.76 13.64 -10.85
CA LYS A 169 -3.94 14.86 -10.05
C LYS A 169 -2.61 15.50 -9.63
N ASN A 170 -1.58 14.70 -9.41
CA ASN A 170 -0.26 15.16 -8.97
C ASN A 170 0.73 15.35 -10.14
N HIS A 171 0.26 15.22 -11.39
CA HIS A 171 1.07 15.30 -12.60
C HIS A 171 2.26 14.32 -12.60
N ILE A 172 2.07 13.12 -12.02
CA ILE A 172 3.06 12.05 -12.04
C ILE A 172 2.92 11.30 -13.38
N THR A 173 3.99 11.27 -14.18
CA THR A 173 3.99 10.66 -15.50
C THR A 173 3.67 9.16 -15.44
N ALA A 174 2.80 8.68 -16.32
CA ALA A 174 2.39 7.27 -16.39
C ALA A 174 3.19 6.43 -17.40
N LEU A 175 4.34 6.93 -17.90
CA LEU A 175 5.15 6.24 -18.90
C LEU A 175 5.49 4.82 -18.42
N ASP A 176 5.25 3.83 -19.29
CA ASP A 176 5.46 2.39 -19.07
C ASP A 176 4.60 1.75 -17.96
N LEU A 177 3.64 2.47 -17.37
CA LEU A 177 2.72 1.91 -16.39
C LEU A 177 1.60 1.12 -17.09
N LEU A 178 1.46 -0.15 -16.72
CA LEU A 178 0.32 -0.97 -17.13
C LEU A 178 -0.76 -0.98 -16.04
N ASP A 179 -2.01 -0.89 -16.47
CA ASP A 179 -3.18 -1.16 -15.63
C ASP A 179 -3.47 -2.68 -15.55
N GLY A 180 -4.45 -3.08 -14.74
CA GLY A 180 -4.75 -4.50 -14.53
C GLY A 180 -5.00 -5.29 -15.83
N PRO A 181 -5.89 -4.82 -16.73
CA PRO A 181 -6.11 -5.44 -18.02
C PRO A 181 -4.85 -5.44 -18.91
N GLY A 182 -4.09 -4.34 -18.94
CA GLY A 182 -2.84 -4.24 -19.70
C GLY A 182 -1.77 -5.23 -19.22
N GLU A 183 -1.69 -5.49 -17.91
CA GLU A 183 -0.79 -6.51 -17.36
C GLU A 183 -1.21 -7.92 -17.74
N ALA A 184 -2.51 -8.22 -17.69
CA ALA A 184 -3.03 -9.52 -18.11
C ALA A 184 -2.71 -9.79 -19.60
N ALA A 185 -2.98 -8.82 -20.47
CA ALA A 185 -2.69 -8.95 -21.90
C ALA A 185 -1.18 -9.04 -22.18
N ALA A 186 -0.35 -8.24 -21.48
CA ALA A 186 1.10 -8.32 -21.62
C ALA A 186 1.64 -9.70 -21.19
N PHE A 187 1.03 -10.32 -20.17
CA PHE A 187 1.38 -11.67 -19.77
C PHE A 187 1.01 -12.71 -20.82
N GLU A 188 -0.24 -12.68 -21.32
CA GLU A 188 -0.71 -13.62 -22.35
C GLU A 188 0.14 -13.54 -23.63
N ASN A 189 0.58 -12.33 -23.98
CA ASN A 189 1.47 -12.08 -25.12
C ASN A 189 2.96 -12.32 -24.80
N LYS A 190 3.29 -12.80 -23.60
CA LYS A 190 4.66 -13.08 -23.13
C LYS A 190 5.58 -11.84 -23.13
N GLU A 191 5.03 -10.64 -22.99
CA GLU A 191 5.75 -9.37 -22.95
C GLU A 191 6.44 -9.15 -21.58
N PHE A 192 7.30 -10.09 -21.15
CA PHE A 192 7.91 -10.10 -19.81
C PHE A 192 8.76 -8.86 -19.51
N VAL A 193 9.38 -8.25 -20.52
CA VAL A 193 10.15 -7.00 -20.37
C VAL A 193 9.23 -5.83 -20.06
N LYS A 194 8.08 -5.73 -20.73
CA LYS A 194 7.08 -4.68 -20.53
C LYS A 194 6.44 -4.77 -19.14
N LEU A 195 6.12 -5.99 -18.69
CA LEU A 195 5.66 -6.25 -17.32
C LEU A 195 6.68 -5.80 -16.28
N HIS A 196 7.96 -6.06 -16.53
CA HIS A 196 9.03 -5.64 -15.64
C HIS A 196 9.17 -4.11 -15.57
N GLN A 197 9.17 -3.43 -16.72
CA GLN A 197 9.22 -1.97 -16.79
C GLN A 197 8.05 -1.33 -16.03
N SER A 198 6.84 -1.88 -16.19
CA SER A 198 5.67 -1.47 -15.41
C SER A 198 5.87 -1.69 -13.91
N THR A 199 6.44 -2.82 -13.49
CA THR A 199 6.73 -3.08 -12.06
C THR A 199 7.71 -2.04 -11.49
N LEU A 200 8.78 -1.73 -12.22
CA LEU A 200 9.75 -0.70 -11.83
C LEU A 200 9.10 0.67 -11.74
N ARG A 201 8.21 0.99 -12.70
CA ARG A 201 7.48 2.25 -12.67
C ARG A 201 6.56 2.36 -11.47
N LYS A 202 5.90 1.28 -11.06
CA LYS A 202 5.01 1.28 -9.89
C LYS A 202 5.75 1.64 -8.61
N VAL A 203 6.92 1.05 -8.34
CA VAL A 203 7.68 1.39 -7.12
C VAL A 203 8.22 2.81 -7.15
N ASP A 204 8.57 3.33 -8.33
CA ASP A 204 8.97 4.73 -8.51
C ASP A 204 7.81 5.71 -8.25
N VAL A 205 6.63 5.44 -8.81
CA VAL A 205 5.40 6.20 -8.55
C VAL A 205 5.05 6.18 -7.06
N LEU A 206 5.12 5.02 -6.41
CA LEU A 206 4.81 4.89 -4.99
C LEU A 206 5.82 5.64 -4.11
N ALA A 207 7.11 5.62 -4.46
CA ALA A 207 8.11 6.42 -3.78
C ALA A 207 7.83 7.93 -3.94
N ASN A 208 7.43 8.38 -5.14
CA ASN A 208 7.05 9.78 -5.36
C ASN A 208 5.82 10.18 -4.52
N ILE A 209 4.80 9.33 -4.47
CA ILE A 209 3.60 9.56 -3.65
C ILE A 209 3.98 9.60 -2.17
N LEU A 210 4.82 8.68 -1.70
CA LEU A 210 5.29 8.65 -0.32
C LEU A 210 5.99 9.96 0.05
N GLY A 211 6.92 10.43 -0.80
CA GLY A 211 7.62 11.71 -0.57
C GLY A 211 6.67 12.89 -0.49
N ARG A 212 5.73 13.03 -1.43
CA ARG A 212 4.71 14.10 -1.38
C ARG A 212 3.81 14.02 -0.15
N VAL A 213 3.59 12.84 0.41
CA VAL A 213 2.82 12.66 1.64
C VAL A 213 3.65 13.10 2.85
N ILE A 214 4.93 12.76 2.90
CA ILE A 214 5.87 13.17 3.95
C ILE A 214 6.03 14.69 3.94
N ASP A 215 6.17 15.29 2.76
CA ASP A 215 6.36 16.73 2.56
C ASP A 215 5.06 17.56 2.68
N ASP A 216 3.91 16.93 2.95
CA ASP A 216 2.56 17.51 2.92
C ASP A 216 2.23 18.25 1.60
N SER A 217 2.88 17.86 0.50
CA SER A 217 2.76 18.48 -0.82
C SER A 217 1.83 17.71 -1.76
N ILE A 218 1.12 16.69 -1.26
CA ILE A 218 0.25 15.83 -2.08
C ILE A 218 -1.11 16.47 -2.36
N ASP A 219 -1.46 16.54 -3.65
CA ASP A 219 -2.75 17.04 -4.09
C ASP A 219 -3.83 15.97 -4.00
N THR A 220 -4.89 16.27 -3.24
CA THR A 220 -6.05 15.40 -3.03
C THR A 220 -7.36 16.18 -3.19
N ASN A 221 -8.48 15.47 -3.25
CA ASN A 221 -9.84 16.03 -3.22
C ASN A 221 -10.34 16.27 -1.78
N ALA A 222 -9.53 15.99 -0.77
CA ALA A 222 -9.92 16.14 0.62
C ALA A 222 -10.09 17.61 0.99
N THR A 223 -11.17 17.93 1.69
CA THR A 223 -11.42 19.31 2.14
C THR A 223 -10.44 19.69 3.25
N TRP A 224 -10.29 20.99 3.54
CA TRP A 224 -9.48 21.45 4.67
C TRP A 224 -9.90 20.81 6.00
N ARG A 225 -11.21 20.57 6.19
CA ARG A 225 -11.76 19.91 7.39
C ARG A 225 -11.33 18.44 7.47
N ASP A 226 -11.36 17.73 6.34
CA ASP A 226 -10.87 16.35 6.27
C ASP A 226 -9.36 16.28 6.52
N LYS A 227 -8.61 17.23 5.95
CA LYS A 227 -7.17 17.42 6.14
C LYS A 227 -6.76 17.82 7.56
N HIS A 228 -7.65 18.35 8.40
CA HIS A 228 -7.31 18.70 9.80
C HIS A 228 -8.09 17.86 10.83
N GLY A 229 -8.99 16.98 10.39
CA GLY A 229 -9.82 16.16 11.28
C GLY A 229 -10.75 16.97 12.19
N ILE A 230 -11.14 18.18 11.77
CA ILE A 230 -11.98 19.08 12.58
C ILE A 230 -13.44 18.74 12.33
N HIS A 231 -14.09 18.10 13.31
CA HIS A 231 -15.51 17.80 13.27
C HIS A 231 -16.19 18.09 14.62
N PRO A 232 -17.28 18.90 14.68
CA PRO A 232 -17.95 19.24 15.95
C PRO A 232 -18.39 18.02 16.78
N LYS A 233 -18.77 16.93 16.11
CA LYS A 233 -19.08 15.64 16.77
C LYS A 233 -17.94 15.07 17.60
N ILE A 234 -16.68 15.40 17.33
CA ILE A 234 -15.54 14.91 18.14
C ILE A 234 -15.64 15.44 19.56
N ILE A 235 -16.00 16.73 19.73
CA ILE A 235 -16.18 17.35 21.05
C ILE A 235 -17.36 16.68 21.77
N LEU A 236 -18.48 16.47 21.08
CA LEU A 236 -19.65 15.79 21.64
C LEU A 236 -19.35 14.34 22.04
N GLU A 237 -18.65 13.57 21.19
CA GLU A 237 -18.23 12.20 21.48
C GLU A 237 -17.22 12.15 22.65
N TYR A 238 -16.34 13.15 22.76
CA TYR A 238 -15.38 13.24 23.86
C TYR A 238 -16.10 13.51 25.19
N ILE A 239 -17.01 14.49 25.23
CA ILE A 239 -17.83 14.79 26.42
C ILE A 239 -18.60 13.54 26.83
N ALA A 240 -19.29 12.86 25.89
CA ALA A 240 -20.09 11.68 26.18
C ALA A 240 -19.28 10.49 26.75
N LYS A 241 -17.98 10.39 26.44
CA LYS A 241 -17.09 9.32 26.96
C LYS A 241 -16.47 9.65 28.32
N HIS A 242 -16.40 10.92 28.71
CA HIS A 242 -15.79 11.36 29.96
C HIS A 242 -16.85 11.70 31.01
N TRP A 243 -17.06 10.80 31.98
CA TRP A 243 -18.13 10.91 32.99
C TRP A 243 -18.15 12.25 33.74
N VAL A 244 -16.99 12.84 34.04
CA VAL A 244 -16.88 14.16 34.69
C VAL A 244 -17.44 15.27 33.79
N LEU A 245 -17.12 15.24 32.50
CA LEU A 245 -17.60 16.23 31.53
C LEU A 245 -19.09 16.04 31.25
N THR A 246 -19.56 14.80 31.19
CA THR A 246 -21.00 14.49 31.10
C THR A 246 -21.75 15.06 32.29
N LEU A 247 -21.25 14.84 33.52
CA LEU A 247 -21.86 15.34 34.75
C LEU A 247 -21.92 16.88 34.76
N LEU A 248 -20.82 17.55 34.41
CA LEU A 248 -20.78 19.02 34.32
C LEU A 248 -21.75 19.56 33.26
N ALA A 249 -21.79 18.95 32.08
CA ALA A 249 -22.72 19.34 31.02
C ALA A 249 -24.19 19.16 31.44
N SER A 250 -24.50 18.07 32.15
CA SER A 250 -25.85 17.84 32.70
C SER A 250 -26.23 18.87 33.75
N ILE A 251 -25.32 19.23 34.67
CA ILE A 251 -25.57 20.26 35.70
C ILE A 251 -25.83 21.63 35.04
N ILE A 252 -25.02 22.01 34.06
CA ILE A 252 -25.20 23.27 33.31
C ILE A 252 -26.55 23.28 32.59
N GLY A 253 -26.92 22.19 31.92
CA GLY A 253 -28.20 22.07 31.20
C GLY A 253 -29.43 22.16 32.11
N ILE A 254 -29.36 21.56 33.31
CA ILE A 254 -30.43 21.66 34.32
C ILE A 254 -30.52 23.09 34.83
N GLY A 255 -29.38 23.72 35.15
CA GLY A 255 -29.32 25.09 35.64
C GLY A 255 -29.88 26.13 34.66
N SER A 256 -29.55 26.00 33.37
CA SER A 256 -30.10 26.89 32.33
C SER A 256 -31.58 26.65 32.05
N GLY A 257 -32.05 25.40 32.13
CA GLY A 257 -33.47 25.09 32.07
C GLY A 257 -34.26 25.74 33.21
N ILE A 258 -33.76 25.64 34.45
CA ILE A 258 -34.37 26.31 35.61
C ILE A 258 -34.36 27.83 35.42
N TYR A 259 -33.23 28.43 35.01
CA TYR A 259 -33.15 29.87 34.76
C TYR A 259 -34.22 30.36 33.77
N SER A 260 -34.40 29.65 32.65
CA SER A 260 -35.41 30.00 31.62
C SER A 260 -36.87 29.88 32.04
N ILE A 261 -37.15 29.20 33.16
CA ILE A 261 -38.50 29.07 33.72
C ILE A 261 -38.79 30.25 34.68
N PHE A 262 -37.76 30.76 35.35
CA PHE A 262 -37.90 31.79 36.38
C PHE A 262 -37.60 33.22 35.89
N PHE A 263 -36.93 33.37 34.74
CA PHE A 263 -36.58 34.64 34.10
C PHE A 263 -36.83 34.58 32.60
#